data_AF-A0A7G2JXG1-F1
#
_entry.id   AF-A0A7G2JXG1-F1
#
_cell.length_a   1.000
_cell.length_b   1.000
_cell.length_c   1.000
_cell.angle_alpha   90.00
_cell.angle_beta   90.00
_cell.angle_gamma   90.00
#
_symmetry.space_group_name_H-M   'P 1'
#
loop_
_entity.id
_entity.type
_entity.pdbx_description
1 polymer ?
#
loop_
_entity_poly.entity_id
_entity_poly.type
_entity_poly.pdbx_seq_one_letter_code
_entity_poly.pdbx_strand_id
1 'polypeptide(L)'
;MFSSNTQAENEQLSILKRHFPNCFDKQGAFLPEKMAEALQSSDIKTEKESYSLNWLGKSYAKILKDRQPETLLAEDIEHNQKPENQNSENILIQGDNLEVLKHLKHAYKNQIKMIYIDPPYN
;
A
#
# COMPACT_ATOMS: atom_id res chain seq x y z
N MET A 1 -24.64 4.99 -20.50
CA MET A 1 -23.24 5.05 -20.97
C MET A 1 -22.33 5.25 -19.76
N PHE A 2 -22.04 4.20 -19.00
CA PHE A 2 -21.05 4.26 -17.92
C PHE A 2 -19.98 3.24 -18.21
N SER A 3 -19.08 3.60 -19.12
CA SER A 3 -17.81 2.92 -19.30
C SER A 3 -16.77 3.67 -18.49
N SER A 4 -16.74 3.41 -17.18
CA SER A 4 -15.58 3.75 -16.35
C SER A 4 -14.94 2.44 -15.90
N ASN A 5 -14.23 1.80 -16.83
CA ASN A 5 -13.22 0.81 -16.47
C ASN A 5 -12.02 1.58 -15.91
N THR A 6 -12.19 2.19 -14.74
CA THR A 6 -11.12 2.84 -14.00
C THR A 6 -10.33 1.71 -13.34
N GLN A 7 -9.49 1.03 -14.12
CA GLN A 7 -8.33 0.37 -13.52
C GLN A 7 -7.60 1.47 -12.77
N ALA A 8 -7.61 1.41 -11.44
CA ALA A 8 -6.78 2.27 -10.62
C ALA A 8 -5.37 2.21 -11.21
N GLU A 9 -4.90 3.30 -11.82
CA GLU A 9 -3.55 3.35 -12.35
C GLU A 9 -2.61 2.99 -11.21
N ASN A 10 -1.83 1.92 -11.41
CA ASN A 10 -0.92 1.44 -10.39
C ASN A 10 0.03 2.60 -10.02
N GLU A 11 -0.03 3.06 -8.78
CA GLU A 11 0.78 4.19 -8.27
C GLU A 11 2.27 4.00 -8.60
N GLN A 12 2.75 2.76 -8.60
CA GLN A 12 4.12 2.40 -8.97
C GLN A 12 4.43 2.69 -10.44
N LEU A 13 3.48 2.42 -11.36
CA LEU A 13 3.63 2.76 -12.77
C LEU A 13 3.64 4.27 -12.97
N SER A 14 2.83 5.02 -12.21
CA SER A 14 2.82 6.48 -12.26
C SER A 14 4.13 7.07 -11.76
N ILE A 15 4.71 6.53 -10.68
CA ILE A 15 6.04 6.90 -10.19
C ILE A 15 7.11 6.59 -11.25
N LEU A 16 7.07 5.39 -11.86
CA LEU A 16 8.03 5.01 -12.91
C LEU A 16 7.96 5.93 -14.12
N LYS A 17 6.75 6.26 -14.61
CA LYS A 17 6.59 7.20 -15.73
C LYS A 17 7.09 8.61 -15.39
N ARG A 18 6.91 9.05 -14.14
CA ARG A 18 7.34 10.38 -13.67
C ARG A 18 8.86 10.51 -13.58
N HIS A 19 9.54 9.48 -13.08
CA HIS A 19 10.99 9.53 -12.81
C HIS A 19 11.85 8.91 -13.91
N PHE A 20 11.31 7.97 -14.69
CA PHE A 20 12.00 7.26 -15.77
C PHE A 20 11.20 7.32 -17.08
N PRO A 21 10.84 8.51 -17.59
CA PRO A 21 10.02 8.64 -18.81
C PRO A 21 10.70 8.02 -20.03
N ASN A 22 12.03 8.02 -20.08
CA ASN A 22 12.82 7.47 -21.19
C ASN A 22 12.70 5.94 -21.31
N CYS A 23 12.22 5.25 -20.28
CA CYS A 23 11.98 3.80 -20.28
C CYS A 23 10.62 3.42 -20.88
N PHE A 24 9.90 4.37 -21.48
CA PHE A 24 8.63 4.12 -22.16
C PHE A 24 8.72 4.56 -23.63
N ASP A 25 8.02 3.86 -24.51
CA ASP A 25 7.90 4.27 -25.91
C ASP A 25 6.84 5.37 -26.11
N LYS A 26 6.67 5.83 -27.36
CA LYS A 26 5.68 6.87 -27.71
C LYS A 26 4.23 6.40 -27.49
N GLN A 27 4.02 5.10 -27.37
CA GLN A 27 2.74 4.44 -27.15
C GLN A 27 2.51 4.11 -25.66
N GLY A 28 3.49 4.40 -24.79
CA GLY A 28 3.43 4.18 -23.34
C GLY A 28 3.77 2.75 -22.89
N ALA A 29 4.31 1.89 -23.77
CA ALA A 29 4.79 0.57 -23.40
C ALA A 29 6.14 0.66 -22.68
N PHE A 30 6.33 -0.16 -21.65
CA PHE A 30 7.56 -0.22 -20.88
C PHE A 30 8.67 -0.92 -21.67
N LEU A 31 9.86 -0.31 -21.72
CA LEU A 31 11.05 -0.78 -22.41
C LEU A 31 12.09 -1.26 -21.38
N PRO A 32 12.17 -2.58 -21.10
CA PRO A 32 13.05 -3.12 -20.06
C PRO A 32 14.54 -2.84 -20.33
N GLU A 33 14.94 -2.81 -21.60
CA GLU A 33 16.34 -2.61 -22.01
C GLU A 33 16.85 -1.22 -21.60
N LYS A 34 16.09 -0.16 -21.87
CA LYS A 34 16.45 1.21 -21.47
C LYS A 34 16.53 1.38 -19.96
N MET A 35 15.69 0.64 -19.21
CA MET A 35 15.77 0.65 -17.76
C MET A 35 17.02 -0.10 -17.28
N ALA A 36 17.37 -1.22 -17.90
CA ALA A 36 18.60 -1.94 -17.60
C ALA A 36 19.84 -1.07 -17.88
N GLU A 37 19.87 -0.34 -19.00
CA GLU A 37 20.95 0.61 -19.34
C GLU A 37 21.08 1.72 -18.29
N ALA A 38 19.97 2.34 -17.87
CA ALA A 38 19.98 3.39 -16.86
C ALA A 38 20.46 2.90 -15.48
N LEU A 39 20.15 1.65 -15.14
CA LEU A 39 20.61 1.02 -13.90
C LEU A 39 22.10 0.62 -13.98
N GLN A 40 22.57 0.18 -15.14
CA GLN A 40 23.98 -0.14 -15.39
C GLN A 40 24.89 1.08 -15.30
N SER A 41 24.44 2.26 -15.77
CA SER A 41 25.20 3.51 -15.61
C SER A 41 25.39 3.94 -14.14
N SER A 42 24.60 3.36 -13.24
CA SER A 42 24.60 3.68 -11.81
C SER A 42 25.45 2.71 -10.97
N ASP A 43 26.19 1.80 -11.61
CA ASP A 43 27.04 0.76 -10.99
C ASP A 43 26.25 -0.19 -10.05
N ILE A 44 24.96 -0.38 -10.34
CA ILE A 44 24.07 -1.26 -9.57
C ILE A 44 24.20 -2.69 -10.08
N LYS A 45 24.63 -3.62 -9.22
CA LYS A 45 24.59 -5.05 -9.52
C LYS A 45 23.14 -5.51 -9.70
N THR A 46 22.81 -6.00 -10.90
CA THR A 46 21.53 -6.64 -11.20
C THR A 46 21.65 -8.13 -10.95
N GLU A 47 21.07 -8.61 -9.86
CA GLU A 47 20.91 -10.05 -9.58
C GLU A 47 19.50 -10.50 -9.95
N LYS A 48 19.41 -11.66 -10.60
CA LYS A 48 18.13 -12.28 -10.95
C LYS A 48 17.75 -13.25 -9.83
N GLU A 49 17.19 -12.75 -8.74
CA GLU A 49 16.55 -13.63 -7.76
C GLU A 49 15.34 -14.32 -8.42
N SER A 50 15.48 -15.62 -8.69
CA SER A 50 14.47 -16.42 -9.40
C SER A 50 13.47 -17.10 -8.46
N TYR A 51 13.58 -16.90 -7.15
CA TYR A 51 12.70 -17.53 -6.18
C TYR A 51 11.50 -16.62 -5.88
N SER A 52 10.29 -17.10 -6.18
CA SER A 52 9.06 -16.40 -5.82
C SER A 52 8.04 -17.39 -5.30
N LEU A 53 7.41 -17.05 -4.17
CA LEU A 53 6.26 -17.79 -3.66
C LEU A 53 5.01 -17.33 -4.42
N ASN A 54 4.39 -18.21 -5.19
CA ASN A 54 3.14 -17.93 -5.91
C ASN A 54 2.02 -18.79 -5.34
N TRP A 55 0.89 -18.16 -5.06
CA TRP A 55 -0.32 -18.81 -4.55
C TRP A 55 -1.55 -18.22 -5.24
N LEU A 56 -2.62 -19.00 -5.27
CA LEU A 56 -3.91 -18.55 -5.80
C LEU A 56 -4.40 -17.34 -4.97
N GLY A 57 -4.77 -16.25 -5.63
CA GLY A 57 -5.23 -15.03 -4.96
C GLY A 57 -4.14 -13.99 -4.63
N LYS A 58 -2.86 -14.25 -4.94
CA LYS A 58 -1.77 -13.27 -4.74
C LYS A 58 -2.01 -11.91 -5.41
N SER A 59 -2.55 -11.92 -6.64
CA SER A 59 -2.91 -10.69 -7.36
C SER A 59 -4.07 -9.95 -6.71
N TYR A 60 -5.08 -10.69 -6.23
CA TYR A 60 -6.23 -10.13 -5.53
C TYR A 60 -5.83 -9.48 -4.19
N ALA A 61 -4.97 -10.13 -3.41
CA ALA A 61 -4.45 -9.58 -2.15
C ALA A 61 -3.73 -8.23 -2.35
N LYS A 62 -2.98 -8.07 -3.45
CA LYS A 62 -2.36 -6.79 -3.81
C LYS A 62 -3.40 -5.70 -4.05
N ILE A 63 -4.45 -6.02 -4.81
CA ILE A 63 -5.55 -5.08 -5.09
C ILE A 63 -6.25 -4.64 -3.80
N LEU A 64 -6.53 -5.57 -2.89
CA LEU A 64 -7.17 -5.26 -1.60
C LEU A 64 -6.35 -4.29 -0.75
N LYS A 65 -5.03 -4.49 -0.72
CA LYS A 65 -4.07 -3.64 0.02
C LYS A 65 -3.97 -2.23 -0.57
N ASP A 66 -4.08 -2.07 -1.89
CA ASP A 66 -3.97 -0.78 -2.59
C ASP A 66 -5.30 -0.02 -2.73
N ARG A 67 -6.44 -0.68 -2.49
CA ARG A 67 -7.76 -0.04 -2.51
C ARG A 67 -7.89 0.98 -1.36
N GLN A 68 -8.55 2.10 -1.65
CA GLN A 68 -8.97 3.08 -0.63
C GLN A 68 -9.88 2.43 0.43
N PRO A 69 -9.93 2.98 1.67
CA PRO A 69 -10.90 2.53 2.67
C PRO A 69 -12.33 2.71 2.15
N GLU A 70 -13.19 1.73 2.41
CA GLU A 70 -14.62 1.77 2.06
C GLU A 70 -15.50 2.19 3.25
N THR A 71 -14.89 2.32 4.44
CA THR A 71 -15.56 2.61 5.70
C THR A 71 -15.24 4.02 6.22
N LEU A 72 -15.93 4.46 7.27
CA LEU A 72 -15.65 5.69 8.02
C LEU A 72 -15.27 5.36 9.47
N LEU A 73 -14.51 6.24 10.11
CA LEU A 73 -14.24 6.18 11.55
C LEU A 73 -15.24 7.03 12.32
N ALA A 74 -15.71 6.51 13.45
CA ALA A 74 -16.56 7.20 14.40
C ALA A 74 -16.03 6.99 15.82
N GLU A 75 -16.20 8.00 16.67
CA GLU A 75 -15.79 7.94 18.07
C GLU A 75 -16.90 7.38 18.97
N ASP A 76 -16.51 6.63 20.00
CA ASP A 76 -17.38 6.32 21.13
C ASP A 76 -17.30 7.47 22.14
N ILE A 77 -18.17 8.45 21.98
CA ILE A 77 -18.19 9.68 22.78
C ILE A 77 -18.38 9.35 24.27
N GLU A 78 -19.28 8.42 24.59
CA GLU A 78 -19.59 8.08 25.98
C GLU A 78 -18.38 7.45 26.67
N HIS A 79 -17.67 6.55 25.99
CA HIS A 79 -16.45 5.96 26.53
C HIS A 79 -15.31 6.98 26.65
N ASN A 80 -15.11 7.80 25.63
CA ASN A 80 -13.98 8.73 25.54
C ASN A 80 -14.10 9.92 26.50
N GLN A 81 -15.32 10.31 26.88
CA GLN A 81 -15.56 11.42 27.82
C GLN A 81 -15.40 11.04 29.29
N LYS A 82 -15.17 9.78 29.62
CA LYS A 82 -14.95 9.36 31.01
C LYS A 82 -13.67 10.00 31.57
N PRO A 83 -13.64 10.41 32.86
CA PRO A 83 -12.48 11.07 33.45
C PRO A 83 -11.17 10.30 33.29
N GLU A 84 -11.22 8.97 33.35
CA GLU A 84 -10.08 8.08 33.16
C GLU A 84 -9.53 8.03 31.72
N ASN A 85 -10.35 8.38 30.72
CA ASN A 85 -10.04 8.22 29.29
C ASN A 85 -9.76 9.54 28.58
N GLN A 86 -10.27 10.65 29.11
CA GLN A 86 -10.28 11.97 28.44
C GLN A 86 -8.90 12.43 27.94
N ASN A 87 -7.83 12.09 28.66
CA ASN A 87 -6.46 12.48 28.34
C ASN A 87 -5.55 11.27 28.02
N SER A 88 -6.13 10.12 27.69
CA SER A 88 -5.37 8.91 27.35
C SER A 88 -4.68 9.07 25.99
N GLU A 89 -3.43 8.60 25.90
CA GLU A 89 -2.71 8.45 24.63
C GLU A 89 -2.92 7.07 23.99
N ASN A 90 -3.60 6.15 24.69
CA ASN A 90 -3.89 4.80 24.21
C ASN A 90 -5.18 4.76 23.41
N ILE A 91 -5.16 4.05 22.29
CA ILE A 91 -6.28 3.97 21.34
C ILE A 91 -6.70 2.51 21.17
N LEU A 92 -7.99 2.24 21.29
CA LEU A 92 -8.64 1.00 20.86
C LEU A 92 -9.57 1.30 19.70
N ILE A 93 -9.48 0.53 18.62
CA ILE A 93 -10.33 0.69 17.43
C ILE A 93 -11.01 -0.65 17.16
N GLN A 94 -12.33 -0.63 17.02
CA GLN A 94 -13.12 -1.82 16.67
C GLN A 94 -13.44 -1.83 15.17
N GLY A 95 -13.15 -2.95 14.50
CA GLY A 95 -13.47 -3.14 13.08
C GLY A 95 -12.61 -4.20 12.40
N ASP A 96 -12.77 -4.31 11.09
CA ASP A 96 -11.85 -5.09 10.26
C ASP A 96 -10.45 -4.45 10.27
N ASN A 97 -9.42 -5.27 10.53
CA ASN A 97 -8.07 -4.76 10.75
C ASN A 97 -7.46 -4.13 9.48
N LEU A 98 -7.76 -4.64 8.29
CA LEU A 98 -7.24 -4.10 7.04
C LEU A 98 -7.84 -2.71 6.78
N GLU A 99 -9.14 -2.54 6.98
CA GLU A 99 -9.80 -1.23 6.83
C GLU A 99 -9.31 -0.21 7.86
N VAL A 100 -9.17 -0.62 9.12
CA VAL A 100 -8.61 0.25 10.18
C VAL A 100 -7.18 0.68 9.83
N LEU A 101 -6.32 -0.23 9.40
CA LEU A 101 -4.94 0.10 9.02
C LEU A 101 -4.88 1.05 7.82
N LYS A 102 -5.82 0.95 6.87
CA LYS A 102 -5.89 1.90 5.74
C LYS A 102 -6.20 3.32 6.21
N HIS A 103 -7.10 3.50 7.17
CA HIS A 103 -7.39 4.82 7.77
C HIS A 103 -6.17 5.38 8.51
N LEU A 104 -5.49 4.55 9.30
CA LEU A 104 -4.31 4.96 10.07
C LEU A 104 -3.10 5.29 9.19
N LYS A 105 -3.03 4.73 7.97
CA LYS A 105 -1.88 4.86 7.06
C LYS A 105 -1.44 6.30 6.84
N HIS A 106 -2.37 7.25 6.71
CA HIS A 106 -2.00 8.64 6.43
C HIS A 106 -1.39 9.34 7.65
N ALA A 107 -2.03 9.19 8.82
CA ALA A 107 -1.63 9.89 10.03
C ALA A 107 -0.44 9.25 10.75
N TYR A 108 -0.25 7.93 10.66
CA TYR A 108 0.73 7.17 11.46
C TYR A 108 1.85 6.53 10.64
N LYS A 109 2.01 6.91 9.37
CA LYS A 109 3.08 6.38 8.50
C LYS A 109 4.44 6.56 9.16
N ASN A 110 5.21 5.46 9.25
CA ASN A 110 6.57 5.44 9.80
C ASN A 110 6.69 5.91 11.27
N GLN A 111 5.60 5.93 12.05
CA GLN A 111 5.61 6.37 13.45
C GLN A 111 5.51 5.20 14.44
N ILE A 112 5.24 3.99 13.97
CA ILE A 112 5.09 2.80 14.83
C ILE A 112 6.45 2.16 15.10
N LYS A 113 6.86 2.12 16.36
CA LYS A 113 8.15 1.56 16.80
C LYS A 113 8.17 0.02 16.83
N MET A 114 7.05 -0.59 17.22
CA MET A 114 6.93 -2.05 17.38
C MET A 114 5.51 -2.48 17.05
N ILE A 115 5.38 -3.63 16.39
CA ILE A 115 4.10 -4.28 16.10
C ILE A 115 4.15 -5.69 16.70
N TYR A 116 3.18 -6.03 17.53
CA TYR A 116 2.93 -7.38 18.02
C TYR A 116 1.56 -7.84 17.52
N ILE A 117 1.51 -9.00 16.87
CA ILE A 117 0.28 -9.60 16.36
C ILE A 117 0.26 -11.10 16.70
N ASP A 118 -0.91 -11.59 17.06
CA ASP A 118 -1.21 -13.01 17.26
C ASP A 118 -2.29 -13.42 16.25
N PRO A 119 -1.92 -13.61 14.97
CA PRO A 119 -2.88 -13.97 13.93
C PRO A 119 -3.33 -15.43 14.11
N PRO A 120 -4.45 -15.85 13.48
CA PRO A 120 -4.73 -17.27 13.34
C PRO A 120 -3.51 -17.99 12.75
N TYR A 121 -3.20 -19.19 13.25
CA TYR A 121 -1.97 -19.91 12.90
C TYR A 121 -1.92 -20.37 11.44
N ASN A 122 -2.99 -20.17 10.68
CA ASN A 122 -3.17 -20.54 9.28
C ASN A 122 -3.95 -19.44 8.55
#